data_AF-A0A954ICA6-F1
#
_entry.id   AF-A0A954ICA6-F1
#
_cell.length_a   1.000
_cell.length_b   1.000
_cell.length_c   1.000
_cell.angle_alpha   90.00
_cell.angle_beta   90.00
_cell.angle_gamma   90.00
#
_symmetry.space_group_name_H-M   'P 1'
#
loop_
_entity.id
_entity.type
_entity.pdbx_description
1 polymer ?
#
loop_
_entity_poly.entity_id
_entity_poly.type
_entity_poly.pdbx_seq_one_letter_code
_entity_poly.pdbx_strand_id
1 'polypeptide(L)'
;WENRGPLHITDDVYTRVLSVRPCVRIGPDGFFLHETVAEYLQLARMSPAELKRVGIRTPRKLSRASQIRIAGGGTLIFDEYGRLKYHVHNGIFDKKRQSARIAHLWENGWYRESSPKSNPAFADLHRQRILDLPQFSEERWT
;
A
#
# COMPACT_ATOMS: atom_id res chain seq x y z
N TRP A 1 -4.65 10.43 19.35
CA TRP A 1 -3.52 9.96 18.54
C TRP A 1 -2.62 11.17 18.28
N GLU A 2 -1.47 11.26 18.95
CA GLU A 2 -0.72 12.52 19.07
C GLU A 2 0.22 12.79 17.89
N ASN A 3 0.83 11.76 17.31
CA ASN A 3 1.85 11.91 16.26
C ASN A 3 1.27 11.93 14.83
N ARG A 4 -0.05 11.95 14.69
CA ARG A 4 -0.76 11.87 13.39
C ARG A 4 -0.40 12.98 12.41
N GLY A 5 -0.29 14.22 12.90
CA GLY A 5 0.01 15.40 12.10
C GLY A 5 1.43 15.33 11.55
N PRO A 6 2.45 15.14 12.42
CA PRO A 6 3.83 14.92 12.00
C PRO A 6 4.01 13.74 11.03
N LEU A 7 3.21 12.68 11.17
CA LEU A 7 3.26 11.50 10.30
C LEU A 7 2.35 11.63 9.06
N HIS A 8 1.70 12.79 8.83
CA HIS A 8 0.77 13.01 7.72
C HIS A 8 -0.29 11.91 7.56
N ILE A 9 -0.73 11.33 8.68
CA ILE A 9 -1.71 10.25 8.68
C ILE A 9 -3.10 10.85 8.77
N THR A 10 -3.98 10.44 7.86
CA THR A 10 -5.33 10.99 7.76
C THR A 10 -6.21 10.51 8.90
N ASP A 11 -6.99 11.41 9.50
CA ASP A 11 -7.79 11.14 10.70
C ASP A 11 -9.12 10.45 10.46
N ASP A 12 -9.83 10.84 9.39
CA ASP A 12 -11.20 10.39 9.15
C ASP A 12 -11.26 9.10 8.34
N VAL A 13 -10.22 8.27 8.43
CA VAL A 13 -10.12 7.02 7.68
C VAL A 13 -9.67 5.88 8.56
N TYR A 14 -10.16 4.69 8.25
CA TYR A 14 -9.80 3.50 9.00
C TYR A 14 -8.30 3.24 8.89
N THR A 15 -7.61 3.22 10.02
CA THR A 15 -6.16 2.99 10.10
C THR A 15 -5.90 1.72 10.88
N ARG A 16 -5.03 0.85 10.34
CA ARG A 16 -4.63 -0.41 10.96
C ARG A 16 -3.12 -0.54 10.91
N VAL A 17 -2.50 -0.81 12.06
CA VAL A 17 -1.12 -1.29 12.13
C VAL A 17 -1.09 -2.72 11.62
N LEU A 18 -0.32 -2.97 10.57
CA LEU A 18 -0.18 -4.28 9.94
C LEU A 18 0.85 -5.14 10.68
N SER A 19 1.97 -4.52 11.06
CA SER A 19 3.07 -5.22 11.72
C SER A 19 3.92 -4.24 12.52
N VAL A 20 4.59 -4.77 13.53
CA VAL A 20 5.69 -4.12 14.25
C VAL A 20 6.76 -5.19 14.41
N ARG A 21 7.94 -4.95 13.82
CA ARG A 21 9.00 -5.94 13.74
C ARG A 21 10.30 -5.34 14.29
N PRO A 22 10.93 -5.95 15.30
CA PRO A 22 12.33 -5.66 15.58
C PRO A 22 13.18 -6.19 14.41
N CYS A 23 14.15 -5.40 13.99
CA CYS A 23 15.07 -5.73 12.91
C CYS A 23 16.50 -5.43 13.36
N VAL A 24 17.44 -6.27 12.95
CA VAL A 24 18.88 -6.03 13.14
C VAL A 24 19.52 -5.96 11.77
N ARG A 25 20.33 -4.93 11.54
CA ARG A 25 21.17 -4.83 10.33
C ARG A 25 22.60 -4.46 10.69
N ILE A 26 23.52 -4.73 9.79
CA ILE A 26 24.91 -4.31 9.91
C ILE A 26 25.06 -2.95 9.21
N GLY A 27 25.64 -1.98 9.91
CA GLY A 27 25.97 -0.66 9.37
C GLY A 27 27.15 -0.71 8.40
N PRO A 28 27.39 0.35 7.62
CA PRO A 28 28.58 0.45 6.75
C PRO A 28 29.90 0.37 7.52
N ASP A 29 29.85 0.67 8.82
CA ASP A 29 30.92 0.64 9.81
C ASP A 29 31.09 -0.74 10.50
N GLY A 30 30.22 -1.71 10.21
CA GLY A 30 30.27 -3.04 10.80
C GLY A 30 29.54 -3.19 12.14
N PHE A 31 28.93 -2.12 12.67
CA PHE A 31 28.16 -2.20 13.91
C PHE A 31 26.75 -2.77 13.68
N PHE A 32 26.26 -3.53 14.67
CA PHE A 32 24.87 -3.98 14.70
C PHE A 32 23.95 -2.81 15.08
N LEU A 33 22.94 -2.57 14.26
CA LEU A 33 21.92 -1.57 14.50
C LEU A 33 20.59 -2.27 14.79
N HIS A 34 20.02 -1.97 15.95
CA HIS A 34 18.68 -2.39 16.31
C HIS A 34 17.69 -1.34 15.82
N GLU A 35 16.78 -1.74 14.94
CA GLU A 35 15.74 -0.87 14.40
C GLU A 35 14.37 -1.50 14.63
N THR A 36 13.34 -0.68 14.78
CA THR A 36 11.95 -1.18 14.79
C THR A 36 11.25 -0.71 13.54
N VAL A 37 10.74 -1.66 12.75
CA VAL A 37 9.98 -1.37 11.53
C VAL A 37 8.50 -1.60 11.82
N ALA A 38 7.70 -0.55 11.69
CA ALA A 38 6.24 -0.62 11.84
C ALA A 38 5.54 -0.27 10.52
N GLU A 39 4.54 -1.05 10.15
CA GLU A 39 3.78 -0.84 8.92
C GLU A 39 2.33 -0.52 9.26
N TYR A 40 1.72 0.41 8.52
CA TYR A 40 0.30 0.73 8.67
C TYR A 40 -0.40 0.87 7.32
N LEU A 41 -1.69 0.57 7.33
CA LEU A 41 -2.60 0.69 6.21
C LEU A 41 -3.71 1.66 6.57
N GLN A 42 -4.07 2.54 5.64
CA GLN A 42 -5.26 3.36 5.70
C GLN A 42 -6.25 2.95 4.61
N LEU A 43 -7.52 2.81 4.97
CA LEU A 43 -8.59 2.42 4.06
C LEU A 43 -9.77 3.38 4.19
N ALA A 44 -10.33 3.76 3.04
CA ALA A 44 -11.60 4.46 2.96
C ALA A 44 -12.46 3.89 1.83
N ARG A 45 -13.78 3.93 2.03
CA ARG A 45 -14.78 3.65 1.00
C ARG A 45 -15.47 4.97 0.69
N MET A 46 -15.46 5.36 -0.58
CA MET A 46 -16.01 6.65 -1.01
C MET A 46 -16.80 6.46 -2.29
N SER A 47 -17.88 7.22 -2.41
CA SER A 47 -18.62 7.42 -3.64
C SER A 47 -17.81 8.25 -4.64
N PRO A 48 -18.15 8.21 -5.96
CA PRO A 48 -17.48 9.05 -6.94
C PRO A 48 -17.65 10.55 -6.67
N ALA A 49 -18.76 10.95 -6.05
CA ALA A 49 -19.00 12.34 -5.66
C ALA A 49 -18.01 12.81 -4.58
N GLU A 50 -17.78 11.98 -3.55
CA GLU A 50 -16.82 12.28 -2.49
C GLU A 50 -15.37 12.30 -3.00
N LEU A 51 -15.01 11.35 -3.88
CA LEU A 51 -13.70 11.34 -4.53
C LEU A 51 -13.44 12.61 -5.33
N LYS A 52 -14.46 13.12 -6.05
CA LYS A 52 -14.35 14.38 -6.78
C LYS A 52 -14.13 15.57 -5.84
N ARG A 53 -14.78 15.60 -4.67
CA ARG A 53 -14.58 16.67 -3.66
C ARG A 53 -13.13 16.73 -3.16
N VAL A 54 -12.48 15.58 -2.99
CA VAL A 54 -11.06 15.51 -2.61
C VAL A 54 -10.10 15.63 -3.81
N GLY A 55 -10.62 15.87 -5.02
CA GLY A 55 -9.83 16.08 -6.23
C GLY A 55 -9.30 14.80 -6.89
N ILE A 56 -9.83 13.64 -6.53
CA ILE A 56 -9.52 12.35 -7.18
C ILE A 56 -10.47 12.18 -8.38
N ARG A 57 -9.90 11.91 -9.56
CA ARG A 57 -10.66 11.74 -10.79
C ARG A 57 -11.21 10.33 -10.88
N THR A 58 -12.47 10.21 -11.28
CA THR A 58 -13.14 8.94 -11.56
C THR A 58 -13.56 8.87 -13.02
N PRO A 59 -13.59 7.68 -13.64
CA PRO A 59 -14.11 7.48 -14.99
C PRO A 59 -15.58 7.92 -15.12
N ARG A 60 -15.95 8.54 -16.24
CA ARG A 60 -17.31 9.09 -16.48
C ARG A 60 -18.44 8.05 -16.42
N LYS A 61 -18.15 6.79 -16.78
CA LYS A 61 -19.12 5.70 -16.86
C LYS A 61 -19.33 4.95 -15.53
N LEU A 62 -18.69 5.39 -14.45
CA LEU A 62 -18.84 4.76 -13.14
C LEU A 62 -20.19 5.16 -12.52
N SER A 63 -20.94 4.18 -11.99
CA SER A 63 -22.20 4.45 -11.30
C SER A 63 -21.98 5.33 -10.07
N ARG A 64 -22.87 6.30 -9.86
CA ARG A 64 -22.81 7.21 -8.69
C ARG A 64 -23.02 6.47 -7.36
N ALA A 65 -23.68 5.31 -7.38
CA ALA A 65 -23.90 4.47 -6.21
C ALA A 65 -22.71 3.55 -5.90
N SER A 66 -21.73 3.44 -6.80
CA SER A 66 -20.57 2.56 -6.60
C SER A 66 -19.73 3.01 -5.41
N GLN A 67 -19.38 2.07 -4.54
CA GLN A 67 -18.45 2.30 -3.44
C GLN A 67 -17.03 1.94 -3.86
N ILE A 68 -16.16 2.94 -4.00
CA ILE A 68 -14.75 2.74 -4.38
C ILE A 68 -13.89 2.64 -3.13
N ARG A 69 -13.06 1.59 -3.06
CA ARG A 69 -12.03 1.43 -2.02
C ARG A 69 -10.74 2.16 -2.40
N ILE A 70 -10.38 3.18 -1.65
CA ILE A 70 -9.06 3.81 -1.72
C ILE A 70 -8.19 3.34 -0.56
N ALA A 71 -6.89 3.22 -0.81
CA ALA A 71 -5.92 2.75 0.15
C ALA A 71 -4.68 3.65 0.16
N GLY A 72 -4.18 3.92 1.35
CA GLY A 72 -2.89 4.52 1.62
C GLY A 72 -2.19 3.73 2.71
N GLY A 73 -1.03 4.19 3.17
CA GLY A 73 -0.27 3.53 4.21
C GLY A 73 1.16 3.98 4.21
N GLY A 74 1.97 3.37 5.08
CA GLY A 74 3.38 3.68 5.15
C GLY A 74 4.12 2.74 6.07
N THR A 75 5.44 2.89 6.01
CA THR A 75 6.42 2.19 6.83
C THR A 75 7.18 3.22 7.65
N LEU A 76 7.23 2.98 8.96
CA LEU A 76 7.95 3.75 9.95
C LEU A 76 9.17 2.94 10.37
N ILE A 77 10.34 3.57 10.38
CA ILE A 77 11.58 2.96 10.85
C ILE A 77 12.08 3.78 12.02
N PHE A 78 12.17 3.14 13.18
CA PHE A 78 12.68 3.71 14.41
C PHE A 78 14.11 3.24 14.67
N ASP A 79 14.94 4.12 15.22
CA ASP A 79 16.27 3.75 15.73
C ASP A 79 16.20 2.93 17.02
N GLU A 80 17.37 2.56 17.53
CA GLU A 80 17.56 1.80 18.77
C GLU A 80 17.03 2.51 20.03
N TYR A 81 16.83 3.82 19.96
CA TYR A 81 16.25 4.65 21.04
C TYR A 81 14.76 4.93 20.81
N GLY A 82 14.14 4.34 19.78
CA GLY A 82 12.73 4.55 19.45
C GLY A 82 12.43 5.87 18.73
N ARG A 83 13.45 6.60 18.25
CA ARG A 83 13.25 7.83 17.46
C ARG A 83 12.97 7.50 16.01
N LEU A 84 12.05 8.22 15.39
CA LEU A 84 11.71 8.04 13.98
C LEU A 84 12.89 8.46 13.09
N LYS A 85 13.50 7.51 12.36
CA LYS A 85 14.53 7.78 11.34
C LYS A 85 13.91 8.06 9.99
N TYR A 86 12.98 7.21 9.58
CA TYR A 86 12.36 7.26 8.26
C TYR A 86 10.86 7.02 8.33
N HIS A 87 10.14 7.72 7.47
CA HIS A 87 8.73 7.51 7.20
C HIS A 87 8.52 7.50 5.69
N VAL A 88 8.36 6.30 5.14
CA VAL A 88 8.09 6.12 3.71
C VAL A 88 6.61 5.83 3.57
N HIS A 89 5.88 6.72 2.92
CA HIS A 89 4.43 6.62 2.90
C HIS A 89 3.79 7.06 1.58
N ASN A 90 2.56 6.59 1.44
CA ASN A 90 1.68 6.83 0.32
C ASN A 90 0.35 7.33 0.89
N GLY A 91 0.17 8.66 0.90
CA GLY A 91 -1.02 9.30 1.45
C GLY A 91 -2.31 8.77 0.80
N ILE A 92 -3.38 8.58 1.58
CA ILE A 92 -4.63 8.01 1.05
C ILE A 92 -5.31 8.91 0.03
N PHE A 93 -5.15 10.23 0.13
CA PHE A 93 -5.70 11.23 -0.78
C PHE A 93 -4.69 11.77 -1.82
N ASP A 94 -3.64 11.01 -2.12
CA ASP A 94 -2.76 11.33 -3.25
C ASP A 94 -3.56 11.32 -4.55
N LYS A 95 -3.89 12.52 -5.04
CA LYS A 95 -4.79 12.73 -6.18
C LYS A 95 -4.27 12.04 -7.43
N LYS A 96 -2.96 12.13 -7.70
CA LYS A 96 -2.35 11.59 -8.93
C LYS A 96 -2.35 10.06 -8.85
N ARG A 97 -1.86 9.49 -7.75
CA ARG A 97 -1.78 8.03 -7.55
C ARG A 97 -3.15 7.39 -7.56
N GLN A 98 -4.10 7.95 -6.81
CA GLN A 98 -5.45 7.36 -6.71
C GLN A 98 -6.22 7.49 -8.03
N SER A 99 -6.12 8.62 -8.74
CA SER A 99 -6.78 8.78 -10.03
C SER A 99 -6.25 7.77 -11.06
N ALA A 100 -4.92 7.59 -11.13
CA ALA A 100 -4.29 6.61 -12.02
C ALA A 100 -4.69 5.17 -11.66
N ARG A 101 -4.68 4.83 -10.37
CA ARG A 101 -5.10 3.50 -9.88
C ARG A 101 -6.56 3.20 -10.20
N ILE A 102 -7.47 4.15 -9.97
CA ILE A 102 -8.91 3.96 -10.25
C ILE A 102 -9.15 3.81 -11.75
N ALA A 103 -8.48 4.61 -12.59
CA ALA A 103 -8.56 4.47 -14.05
C ALA A 103 -8.10 3.09 -14.49
N HIS A 104 -6.95 2.62 -14.00
CA HIS A 104 -6.42 1.29 -14.30
C HIS A 104 -7.38 0.17 -13.84
N LEU A 105 -7.93 0.25 -12.62
CA LEU A 105 -8.89 -0.73 -12.12
C LEU A 105 -10.17 -0.76 -12.97
N TRP A 106 -10.62 0.40 -13.46
CA TRP A 106 -11.77 0.49 -14.35
C TRP A 106 -11.51 -0.13 -15.72
N GLU A 107 -10.37 0.18 -16.35
CA GLU A 107 -9.94 -0.39 -17.62
C GLU A 107 -9.87 -1.93 -17.56
N ASN A 108 -9.41 -2.46 -16.43
CA ASN A 108 -9.36 -3.90 -16.17
C ASN A 108 -10.69 -4.50 -15.66
N GLY A 109 -11.79 -3.75 -15.69
CA GLY A 109 -13.13 -4.26 -15.41
C GLY A 109 -13.46 -4.53 -13.93
N TRP A 110 -12.65 -4.07 -12.97
CA TRP A 110 -12.85 -4.35 -11.54
C TRP A 110 -14.14 -3.77 -10.93
N TYR A 111 -14.76 -2.79 -11.59
CA TYR A 111 -15.99 -2.13 -11.13
C TYR A 111 -17.22 -2.47 -11.98
N ARG A 112 -17.14 -3.45 -12.89
CA ARG A 112 -18.31 -3.92 -13.65
C ARG A 112 -19.14 -4.85 -12.78
N GLU A 113 -20.46 -4.66 -12.80
CA GLU A 113 -21.46 -5.38 -11.99
C GLU A 113 -21.45 -6.91 -12.25
N SER A 114 -20.86 -7.34 -13.36
CA SER A 114 -20.79 -8.73 -13.84
C SER A 114 -19.41 -9.38 -13.68
N SER A 115 -18.43 -8.69 -13.10
CA SER A 115 -17.09 -9.24 -12.93
C SER A 115 -17.09 -10.29 -11.81
N PRO A 116 -16.58 -11.52 -12.04
CA PRO A 116 -16.36 -12.48 -10.97
C PRO A 116 -15.61 -11.79 -9.83
N LYS A 117 -16.08 -11.96 -8.59
CA LYS A 117 -15.58 -11.27 -7.38
C LYS A 117 -14.07 -11.44 -7.12
N SER A 118 -13.41 -12.30 -7.89
CA SER A 118 -11.97 -12.46 -8.00
C SER A 118 -11.57 -12.31 -9.47
N ASN A 119 -10.83 -11.26 -9.83
CA ASN A 119 -10.07 -11.31 -11.08
C ASN A 119 -8.99 -12.39 -10.89
N PRO A 120 -9.03 -13.52 -11.62
CA PRO A 120 -8.07 -14.60 -11.45
C PRO A 120 -6.65 -14.10 -11.71
N ALA A 121 -6.45 -13.03 -12.49
CA ALA A 121 -5.14 -12.46 -12.80
C ALA A 121 -4.24 -12.18 -11.59
N PHE A 122 -4.79 -11.71 -10.45
CA PHE A 122 -3.96 -11.42 -9.27
C PHE A 122 -3.62 -12.69 -8.49
N ALA A 123 -4.57 -13.62 -8.40
CA ALA A 123 -4.34 -14.94 -7.83
C ALA A 123 -3.39 -15.77 -8.72
N ASP A 124 -3.48 -15.62 -10.04
CA ASP A 124 -2.61 -16.22 -11.06
C ASP A 124 -1.21 -15.64 -10.99
N LEU A 125 -1.06 -14.32 -10.84
CA LEU A 125 0.24 -13.68 -10.67
C LEU A 125 0.90 -14.10 -9.35
N HIS A 126 0.13 -14.21 -8.25
CA HIS A 126 0.64 -14.78 -7.00
C HIS A 126 0.98 -16.27 -7.14
N ARG A 127 0.16 -17.06 -7.84
CA ARG A 127 0.46 -18.47 -8.15
C ARG A 127 1.73 -18.59 -8.99
N GLN A 128 1.89 -17.78 -10.03
CA GLN A 128 3.08 -17.76 -10.89
C GLN A 128 4.33 -17.40 -10.08
N ARG A 129 4.26 -16.41 -9.18
CA ARG A 129 5.38 -16.07 -8.28
C ARG A 129 5.71 -17.15 -7.26
N ILE A 130 4.73 -17.94 -6.82
CA ILE A 130 4.94 -19.06 -5.91
C ILE A 130 5.45 -20.31 -6.67
N LEU A 131 5.03 -20.47 -7.93
CA LEU A 131 5.47 -21.55 -8.82
C LEU A 131 6.87 -21.31 -9.41
N ASP A 132 7.31 -20.05 -9.54
CA ASP A 132 8.72 -19.64 -9.73
C ASP A 132 9.54 -19.88 -8.44
N LEU A 133 9.54 -21.13 -7.97
CA LEU A 133 10.52 -21.62 -7.00
C LEU A 133 11.93 -21.43 -7.58
N PRO A 134 12.91 -21.07 -6.74
CA PRO A 134 14.22 -20.64 -7.20
C PRO A 134 14.87 -21.73 -8.05
N GLN A 135 15.20 -21.41 -9.30
CA GLN A 135 16.31 -22.09 -9.96
C GLN A 135 17.55 -21.81 -9.10
N PHE A 136 17.92 -22.77 -8.26
CA PHE A 136 19.29 -22.88 -7.81
C PHE A 136 20.14 -23.05 -9.07
N SER A 137 20.63 -21.93 -9.60
CA SER A 137 21.79 -21.94 -10.48
C SER A 137 22.94 -22.45 -9.60
N GLU A 138 23.29 -23.73 -9.73
CA GLU A 138 24.59 -24.21 -9.27
C GLU A 138 25.66 -23.45 -10.07
N GLU A 139 26.17 -22.36 -9.48
CA GLU A 139 27.38 -21.72 -9.97
C GLU A 139 28.54 -22.69 -9.76
N ARG A 140 28.85 -23.47 -10.80
CA ARG A 140 30.10 -24.23 -10.88
C ARG A 140 31.21 -23.28 -11.30
N TRP A 141 32.04 -22.91 -10.33
CA TRP A 141 33.32 -22.27 -10.60
C TRP A 141 34.27 -23.31 -11.22
N THR A 142 34.71 -23.06 -12.45
CA THR A 142 35.87 -23.69 -13.09
C THR A 142 37.01 -22.69 -13.15
#